data_AF-A0A958QQ91-F1
#
_entry.id   AF-A0A958QQ91-F1
#
_cell.length_a   1.000
_cell.length_b   1.000
_cell.length_c   1.000
_cell.angle_alpha   90.00
_cell.angle_beta   90.00
_cell.angle_gamma   90.00
#
_symmetry.space_group_name_H-M   'P 1'
#
loop_
_entity.id
_entity.type
_entity.pdbx_description
1 polymer ?
#
loop_
_entity_poly.entity_id
_entity_poly.type
_entity_poly.pdbx_seq_one_letter_code
_entity_poly.pdbx_strand_id
1 'polypeptide(L)'
;MRKSLALIVLAIFALFFQEALFPLVLPRSFVPNILLLLVLYLGFFESNEFGVIGAFLLGIFLDLSGGLVIGPWAGSFVVTFCALSLIADRVFSESPIAVSVVGLCGAALANVTFLFLTVEGLPYVRSMLSQVMSQAVVAMFLLPLLIPWLRWVMKGQRDYTDYA
;
A
#
# COMPACT_ATOMS: atom_id res chain seq x y z
N MET A 1 19.01 -8.09 -0.55
CA MET A 1 19.12 -7.62 -1.95
C MET A 1 18.01 -8.16 -2.85
N ARG A 2 17.80 -9.48 -2.96
CA ARG A 2 16.78 -10.07 -3.85
C ARG A 2 15.32 -9.66 -3.54
N LYS A 3 14.93 -9.54 -2.26
CA LYS A 3 13.60 -9.02 -1.87
C LYS A 3 13.36 -7.57 -2.32
N SER A 4 14.35 -6.70 -2.15
CA SER A 4 14.28 -5.30 -2.59
C SER A 4 14.12 -5.21 -4.10
N LEU A 5 14.78 -6.09 -4.86
CA LEU A 5 14.60 -6.19 -6.30
C LEU A 5 13.20 -6.67 -6.69
N ALA A 6 12.67 -7.69 -6.01
CA ALA A 6 11.30 -8.15 -6.22
C ALA A 6 10.28 -7.02 -5.95
N LEU A 7 10.50 -6.24 -4.90
CA LEU A 7 9.66 -5.09 -4.57
C LEU A 7 9.69 -4.02 -5.66
N ILE A 8 10.87 -3.68 -6.19
CA ILE A 8 11.00 -2.70 -7.28
C ILE A 8 10.29 -3.20 -8.55
N VAL A 9 10.51 -4.47 -8.93
CA VAL A 9 9.85 -5.07 -10.09
C VAL A 9 8.34 -5.03 -9.92
N LEU A 10 7.85 -5.43 -8.74
CA LEU A 10 6.43 -5.46 -8.45
C LEU A 10 5.83 -4.05 -8.39
N ALA A 11 6.57 -3.05 -7.91
CA ALA A 11 6.17 -1.64 -7.96
C ALA A 11 6.01 -1.13 -9.40
N ILE A 12 6.94 -1.45 -10.29
CA ILE A 12 6.87 -1.07 -11.71
C ILE A 12 5.65 -1.73 -12.38
N PHE A 13 5.43 -3.03 -12.16
CA PHE A 13 4.23 -3.70 -12.65
C PHE A 13 2.96 -3.09 -12.04
N ALA A 14 2.95 -2.84 -10.74
CA ALA A 14 1.81 -2.23 -10.05
C ALA A 14 1.43 -0.88 -10.65
N LEU A 15 2.41 0.00 -10.90
CA LEU A 15 2.20 1.27 -11.60
C LEU A 15 1.63 1.06 -13.00
N PHE A 16 2.22 0.16 -13.79
CA PHE A 16 1.75 -0.13 -15.13
C PHE A 16 0.29 -0.61 -15.14
N PHE A 17 -0.06 -1.56 -14.27
CA PHE A 17 -1.42 -2.08 -14.20
C PHE A 17 -2.42 -1.02 -13.70
N GLN A 18 -2.09 -0.27 -12.65
CA GLN A 18 -3.03 0.68 -12.06
C GLN A 18 -3.21 1.96 -12.89
N GLU A 19 -2.19 2.43 -13.61
CA GLU A 19 -2.26 3.66 -14.42
C GLU A 19 -2.65 3.38 -15.88
N ALA A 20 -2.22 2.26 -16.46
CA ALA A 20 -2.47 1.97 -17.87
C ALA A 20 -3.65 1.03 -18.10
N LEU A 21 -3.77 -0.06 -17.34
CA LEU A 21 -4.73 -1.13 -17.65
C LEU A 21 -6.07 -0.98 -16.90
N PHE A 22 -6.04 -0.76 -15.59
CA PHE A 22 -7.27 -0.68 -14.80
C PHE A 22 -8.20 0.48 -15.19
N PRO A 23 -7.71 1.69 -15.53
CA PRO A 23 -8.59 2.77 -15.96
C PRO A 23 -9.31 2.50 -17.28
N LEU A 24 -8.88 1.50 -18.06
CA LEU A 24 -9.56 1.08 -19.30
C LEU A 24 -10.78 0.19 -19.04
N VAL A 25 -10.82 -0.49 -17.90
CA VAL A 25 -11.85 -1.51 -17.58
C VAL A 25 -12.71 -1.10 -16.39
N LEU A 26 -12.15 -0.35 -15.44
CA LEU A 26 -12.78 0.03 -14.18
C LEU A 26 -13.08 1.54 -14.14
N PRO A 27 -14.18 1.97 -13.51
CA PRO A 27 -14.39 3.37 -13.21
C PRO A 27 -13.26 3.90 -12.32
N ARG A 28 -12.84 5.15 -12.52
CA ARG A 28 -11.71 5.77 -11.79
C ARG A 28 -11.80 5.64 -10.26
N SER A 29 -13.00 5.65 -9.69
CA SER A 29 -13.21 5.50 -8.24
C SER A 29 -12.92 4.09 -7.71
N PHE A 30 -12.88 3.07 -8.57
CA PHE A 30 -12.64 1.67 -8.19
C PHE A 30 -11.27 1.16 -8.62
N VAL A 31 -10.42 2.01 -9.20
CA VAL A 31 -9.05 1.63 -9.56
C VAL A 31 -8.26 1.42 -8.26
N PRO A 32 -7.77 0.21 -7.99
CA PRO A 32 -7.04 -0.07 -6.76
C PRO A 32 -5.65 0.56 -6.80
N ASN A 33 -5.25 1.17 -5.69
CA ASN A 33 -3.86 1.59 -5.47
C ASN A 33 -3.05 0.36 -5.06
N ILE A 34 -2.43 -0.32 -6.03
CA ILE A 34 -1.68 -1.55 -5.77
C ILE A 34 -0.45 -1.27 -4.92
N LEU A 35 0.21 -0.13 -5.13
CA LEU A 35 1.37 0.28 -4.31
C LEU A 35 1.01 0.44 -2.84
N LEU A 36 -0.15 1.02 -2.54
CA LEU A 36 -0.67 1.09 -1.19
C LEU A 36 -0.87 -0.30 -0.60
N LEU A 37 -1.44 -1.26 -1.34
CA LEU A 37 -1.60 -2.64 -0.85
C LEU A 37 -0.26 -3.30 -0.50
N LEU A 38 0.81 -2.98 -1.23
CA LEU A 38 2.16 -3.43 -0.87
C LEU A 38 2.66 -2.79 0.41
N VAL A 39 2.39 -1.51 0.63
CA VAL A 39 2.74 -0.82 1.88
C VAL A 39 1.96 -1.41 3.06
N LEU A 40 0.67 -1.70 2.88
CA LEU A 40 -0.13 -2.38 3.91
C LEU A 40 0.45 -3.76 4.22
N TYR A 41 0.84 -4.52 3.20
CA TYR A 41 1.50 -5.80 3.38
C TYR A 41 2.82 -5.64 4.14
N LEU A 42 3.68 -4.71 3.73
CA LEU A 42 4.98 -4.48 4.36
C LEU A 42 4.82 -4.09 5.82
N GLY A 43 3.95 -3.12 6.11
CA GLY A 43 3.75 -2.61 7.46
C GLY A 43 3.07 -3.61 8.39
N PHE A 44 2.31 -4.56 7.85
CA PHE A 44 1.58 -5.53 8.68
C PHE A 44 2.25 -6.91 8.79
N PHE A 45 3.02 -7.34 7.79
CA PHE A 45 3.66 -8.67 7.77
C PHE A 45 5.19 -8.64 7.70
N GLU A 46 5.81 -7.55 7.27
CA GLU A 46 7.27 -7.42 7.13
C GLU A 46 7.77 -6.11 7.78
N SER A 47 7.38 -5.88 9.03
CA SER A 47 7.68 -4.70 9.86
C SER A 47 9.18 -4.57 10.21
N ASN A 48 10.02 -4.39 9.18
CA ASN A 48 11.46 -4.21 9.28
C ASN A 48 11.88 -2.81 8.81
N GLU A 49 13.11 -2.42 9.12
CA GLU A 49 13.67 -1.10 8.74
C GLU A 49 13.67 -0.88 7.22
N PHE A 50 13.91 -1.94 6.45
CA PHE A 50 13.85 -1.89 4.99
C PHE A 50 12.42 -1.65 4.45
N GLY A 51 11.40 -2.00 5.22
CA GLY A 51 9.98 -1.80 4.90
C GLY A 51 9.61 -0.32 4.94
N VAL A 52 10.18 0.46 5.87
CA VAL A 52 10.01 1.92 5.91
C VAL A 52 10.59 2.55 4.64
N ILE A 53 11.82 2.17 4.28
CA ILE A 53 12.49 2.64 3.07
C ILE A 53 11.69 2.23 1.83
N GLY A 54 11.20 0.98 1.80
CA GLY A 54 10.33 0.47 0.75
C GLY A 54 9.05 1.29 0.62
N ALA A 55 8.35 1.57 1.72
CA ALA A 55 7.13 2.37 1.73
C ALA A 55 7.37 3.80 1.23
N PHE A 56 8.47 4.43 1.64
CA PHE A 56 8.87 5.74 1.14
C PHE A 56 9.11 5.71 -0.37
N LEU A 57 9.91 4.75 -0.87
CA LEU A 57 10.22 4.62 -2.29
C LEU A 57 8.97 4.31 -3.14
N LEU A 58 8.07 3.45 -2.65
CA LEU A 58 6.79 3.16 -3.30
C LEU A 58 5.93 4.42 -3.42
N GLY A 59 5.93 5.28 -2.39
CA GLY A 59 5.20 6.54 -2.43
C GLY A 59 5.84 7.55 -3.37
N ILE A 60 7.17 7.62 -3.44
CA ILE A 60 7.88 8.43 -4.45
C ILE A 60 7.55 7.95 -5.87
N PHE A 61 7.51 6.63 -6.10
CA PHE A 61 7.10 6.08 -7.40
C PHE A 61 5.68 6.50 -7.78
N LEU A 62 4.76 6.49 -6.82
CA LEU A 62 3.38 6.95 -7.04
C LEU A 62 3.32 8.46 -7.33
N ASP A 63 4.02 9.28 -6.54
CA ASP A 63 4.10 10.72 -6.73
C ASP A 63 4.65 11.08 -8.13
N LEU A 64 5.70 10.40 -8.58
CA LEU A 64 6.31 10.59 -9.90
C LEU A 64 5.37 10.22 -11.05
N SER A 65 4.48 9.24 -10.86
CA SER A 65 3.50 8.85 -11.87
C SER A 65 2.37 9.86 -12.04
N GLY A 66 1.99 10.55 -10.95
CA GLY A 66 0.87 11.51 -10.96
C GLY A 66 1.24 12.91 -11.45
N GLY A 67 2.53 13.28 -11.49
CA GLY A 67 3.02 14.53 -12.07
C GLY A 67 2.65 15.83 -11.35
N LEU A 68 2.05 15.76 -10.15
CA LEU A 68 1.52 16.93 -9.43
C LEU A 68 2.51 17.46 -8.38
N VAL A 69 2.75 16.68 -7.33
CA VAL A 69 3.58 17.08 -6.18
C VAL A 69 4.37 15.86 -5.71
N ILE A 70 5.69 16.01 -5.54
CA ILE A 70 6.56 14.96 -5.01
C ILE A 70 6.56 15.05 -3.48
N GLY A 71 6.25 13.95 -2.79
CA GLY A 71 6.34 13.85 -1.33
C GLY A 71 5.05 13.44 -0.60
N PRO A 72 3.83 13.87 -0.99
CA PRO A 72 2.63 13.54 -0.23
C PRO A 72 2.32 12.04 -0.14
N TRP A 73 2.44 11.26 -1.23
CA TRP A 73 2.26 9.81 -1.14
C TRP A 73 3.41 9.16 -0.39
N ALA A 74 4.65 9.61 -0.60
CA ALA A 74 5.82 9.12 0.15
C ALA A 74 5.64 9.28 1.67
N GLY A 75 5.21 10.47 2.13
CA GLY A 75 4.94 10.74 3.54
C GLY A 75 3.76 9.92 4.06
N SER A 76 2.66 9.86 3.31
CA SER A 76 1.47 9.07 3.66
C SER A 76 1.79 7.58 3.83
N PHE A 77 2.56 7.00 2.92
CA PHE A 77 2.92 5.59 2.96
C PHE A 77 3.85 5.27 4.13
N VAL A 78 4.81 6.15 4.46
CA VAL A 78 5.64 5.99 5.66
C VAL A 78 4.81 6.03 6.94
N VAL A 79 3.91 7.01 7.07
CA VAL A 79 3.02 7.11 8.23
C VAL A 79 2.16 5.86 8.38
N THR A 80 1.60 5.38 7.26
CA THR A 80 0.77 4.17 7.24
C THR A 80 1.57 2.93 7.61
N PHE A 81 2.77 2.76 7.04
CA PHE A 81 3.68 1.66 7.38
C PHE A 81 4.00 1.66 8.88
N CYS A 82 4.38 2.81 9.44
CA CYS A 82 4.72 2.92 10.86
C CYS A 82 3.52 2.60 11.76
N ALA A 83 2.34 3.14 11.44
CA ALA A 83 1.12 2.88 12.19
C ALA A 83 0.76 1.38 12.19
N LEU A 84 0.87 0.71 11.04
CA LEU A 84 0.60 -0.72 10.93
C LEU A 84 1.67 -1.56 11.63
N SER A 85 2.93 -1.17 11.55
CA SER A 85 4.04 -1.88 12.20
C SER A 85 3.87 -1.94 13.71
N LEU A 86 3.30 -0.88 14.32
CA LEU A 86 3.03 -0.83 15.76
C LEU A 86 1.92 -1.77 16.22
N ILE A 87 1.02 -2.17 15.33
CA ILE A 87 -0.12 -3.06 15.65
C ILE A 87 0.05 -4.48 15.08
N ALA A 88 1.05 -4.71 14.22
CA ALA A 88 1.31 -5.99 13.56
C ALA A 88 1.41 -7.16 14.56
N ASP A 89 2.12 -6.95 15.68
CA ASP A 89 2.32 -7.98 16.71
C ASP A 89 1.07 -8.25 17.58
N ARG A 90 0.07 -7.36 17.52
CA ARG A 90 -1.12 -7.40 18.38
C ARG A 90 -2.38 -7.92 17.68
N VAL A 91 -2.34 -8.01 16.36
CA VAL A 91 -3.50 -8.38 15.54
C VAL A 91 -3.29 -9.79 14.97
N PHE A 92 -4.32 -10.63 15.04
CA PHE A 92 -4.29 -11.99 14.51
C PHE A 92 -4.14 -12.01 12.99
N SER A 93 -2.90 -12.11 12.51
CA SER A 93 -2.51 -12.04 11.11
C SER A 93 -2.96 -13.25 10.26
N GLU A 94 -3.52 -14.26 10.90
CA GLU A 94 -4.11 -15.45 10.26
C GLU A 94 -5.60 -15.30 9.93
N SER A 95 -6.29 -14.36 10.58
CA SER A 95 -7.72 -14.15 10.33
C SER A 95 -7.91 -13.26 9.09
N PRO A 96 -8.62 -13.74 8.06
CA PRO A 96 -8.92 -12.93 6.87
C PRO A 96 -9.72 -11.68 7.21
N ILE A 97 -10.54 -11.74 8.28
CA ILE A 97 -11.32 -10.59 8.76
C ILE A 97 -10.40 -9.51 9.33
N ALA A 98 -9.40 -9.91 10.13
CA ALA A 98 -8.44 -8.96 10.70
C ALA A 98 -7.64 -8.25 9.59
N VAL A 99 -7.24 -9.01 8.58
CA VAL A 99 -6.58 -8.49 7.38
C VAL A 99 -7.46 -7.53 6.59
N SER A 100 -8.75 -7.83 6.42
CA SER A 100 -9.70 -6.92 5.78
C SER A 100 -9.84 -5.60 6.55
N VAL A 101 -9.90 -5.65 7.87
CA VAL A 101 -9.94 -4.45 8.72
C VAL A 101 -8.66 -3.64 8.58
N VAL A 102 -7.49 -4.28 8.52
CA VAL A 102 -6.21 -3.62 8.23
C VAL A 102 -6.22 -2.96 6.86
N GLY A 103 -6.77 -3.65 5.85
CA GLY A 103 -6.97 -3.12 4.50
C GLY A 103 -7.80 -1.83 4.51
N LEU A 104 -8.95 -1.87 5.18
CA LEU A 104 -9.86 -0.73 5.31
C LEU A 104 -9.20 0.44 6.05
N CYS A 105 -8.73 0.21 7.28
CA CYS A 105 -8.20 1.26 8.14
C CYS A 105 -6.88 1.82 7.62
N GLY A 106 -5.99 0.96 7.12
CA GLY A 106 -4.70 1.38 6.59
C GLY A 106 -4.84 2.19 5.30
N ALA A 107 -5.75 1.80 4.41
CA ALA A 107 -6.01 2.59 3.21
C ALA A 107 -6.72 3.92 3.50
N ALA A 108 -7.65 3.93 4.47
CA ALA A 108 -8.26 5.17 4.94
C ALA A 108 -7.22 6.10 5.57
N LEU A 109 -6.33 5.57 6.42
CA LEU A 109 -5.24 6.33 7.04
C LEU A 109 -4.33 6.95 5.98
N ALA A 110 -3.85 6.16 5.01
CA ALA A 110 -2.98 6.66 3.95
C ALA A 110 -3.64 7.81 3.18
N ASN A 111 -4.88 7.62 2.74
CA ASN A 111 -5.60 8.65 1.98
C ASN A 111 -5.85 9.91 2.81
N VAL A 112 -6.24 9.77 4.08
CA VAL A 112 -6.44 10.93 4.98
C VAL A 112 -5.13 11.67 5.20
N THR A 113 -4.02 10.97 5.46
CA THR A 113 -2.69 11.59 5.61
C THR A 113 -2.27 12.30 4.32
N PHE A 114 -2.51 11.69 3.16
CA PHE A 114 -2.24 12.35 1.87
C PHE A 114 -3.01 13.66 1.74
N LEU A 115 -4.31 13.66 2.05
CA LEU A 115 -5.14 14.87 2.00
C LEU A 115 -4.60 15.97 2.92
N PHE A 116 -4.23 15.62 4.15
CA PHE A 116 -3.61 16.56 5.09
C PHE A 116 -2.30 17.15 4.55
N LEU A 117 -1.47 16.35 3.89
CA LEU A 117 -0.18 16.79 3.34
C LEU A 117 -0.33 17.64 2.06
N THR A 118 -1.42 17.49 1.31
CA THR A 118 -1.60 18.21 0.04
C THR A 118 -2.08 19.66 0.15
N VAL A 119 -2.48 20.16 1.34
CA VAL A 119 -2.88 21.56 1.67
C VAL A 119 -4.05 22.16 0.83
N GLU A 120 -4.32 21.68 -0.38
CA GLU A 120 -5.36 22.16 -1.31
C GLU A 120 -6.75 21.56 -1.06
N GLY A 121 -6.93 20.74 -0.01
CA GLY A 121 -8.11 19.89 0.16
C GLY A 121 -9.40 20.58 0.63
N LEU A 122 -9.36 21.80 1.18
CA LEU A 122 -10.52 22.42 1.86
C LEU A 122 -11.78 22.63 0.99
N PRO A 123 -11.70 23.06 -0.30
CA PRO A 123 -12.89 23.18 -1.14
C PRO A 123 -13.36 21.84 -1.74
N TYR A 124 -12.56 20.77 -1.68
CA TYR A 124 -12.82 19.48 -2.35
C TYR A 124 -12.98 18.30 -1.39
N VAL A 125 -13.07 18.54 -0.08
CA VAL A 125 -13.15 17.51 0.97
C VAL A 125 -14.25 16.50 0.68
N ARG A 126 -15.44 16.94 0.21
CA ARG A 126 -16.59 16.04 0.01
C ARG A 126 -16.36 15.03 -1.12
N SER A 127 -15.79 15.45 -2.25
CA SER A 127 -15.46 14.56 -3.37
C SER A 127 -14.27 13.67 -3.05
N MET A 128 -13.34 14.16 -2.25
CA MET A 128 -12.18 13.37 -1.80
C MET A 128 -12.58 12.31 -0.78
N LEU A 129 -13.56 12.58 0.09
CA LEU A 129 -14.03 11.62 1.09
C LEU A 129 -14.67 10.38 0.45
N SER A 130 -15.46 10.55 -0.62
CA SER A 130 -16.02 9.41 -1.35
C SER A 130 -14.93 8.58 -2.05
N GLN A 131 -13.86 9.22 -2.52
CA GLN A 131 -12.70 8.54 -3.07
C GLN A 131 -11.91 7.77 -1.99
N VAL A 132 -11.71 8.37 -0.81
CA VAL A 132 -11.08 7.67 0.34
C VAL A 132 -11.88 6.42 0.69
N MET A 133 -13.20 6.54 0.80
CA MET A 133 -14.06 5.42 1.17
C MET A 133 -14.05 4.31 0.11
N SER A 134 -14.13 4.66 -1.17
CA SER A 134 -14.07 3.67 -2.25
C SER A 134 -12.74 2.93 -2.28
N GLN A 135 -11.61 3.64 -2.15
CA GLN A 135 -10.29 2.99 -2.07
C GLN A 135 -10.14 2.10 -0.84
N ALA A 136 -10.63 2.54 0.32
CA ALA A 136 -10.58 1.77 1.55
C ALA A 136 -11.39 0.48 1.45
N VAL A 137 -12.60 0.54 0.87
CA VAL A 137 -13.44 -0.63 0.62
C VAL A 137 -12.76 -1.57 -0.37
N VAL A 138 -12.19 -1.05 -1.46
CA VAL A 138 -11.43 -1.88 -2.42
C VAL A 138 -10.25 -2.58 -1.73
N ALA A 139 -9.49 -1.87 -0.89
CA ALA A 139 -8.39 -2.46 -0.13
C ALA A 139 -8.84 -3.53 0.88
N MET A 140 -9.97 -3.33 1.55
CA MET A 140 -10.57 -4.29 2.48
C MET A 140 -10.79 -5.67 1.83
N PHE A 141 -11.23 -5.69 0.57
CA PHE A 141 -11.47 -6.93 -0.17
C PHE A 141 -10.22 -7.46 -0.88
N LEU A 142 -9.41 -6.59 -1.47
CA LEU A 142 -8.25 -7.01 -2.25
C LEU A 142 -7.08 -7.48 -1.39
N LEU A 143 -6.82 -6.84 -0.25
CA LEU A 143 -5.68 -7.18 0.60
C LEU A 143 -5.68 -8.67 1.03
N PRO A 144 -6.76 -9.24 1.61
CA PRO A 144 -6.78 -10.67 1.96
C PRO A 144 -6.63 -11.60 0.76
N LEU A 145 -7.13 -11.20 -0.42
CA LEU A 145 -6.99 -11.98 -1.64
C LEU A 145 -5.55 -11.98 -2.17
N LEU A 146 -4.83 -10.86 -2.03
CA LEU A 146 -3.46 -10.70 -2.53
C LEU A 146 -2.41 -11.30 -1.61
N ILE A 147 -2.66 -11.41 -0.30
CA ILE A 147 -1.66 -11.88 0.67
C ILE A 147 -1.07 -13.25 0.37
N PRO A 148 -1.85 -14.30 0.02
CA PRO A 148 -1.26 -15.60 -0.33
C PRO A 148 -0.27 -15.49 -1.49
N TRP A 149 -0.62 -14.71 -2.52
CA TRP A 149 0.23 -14.47 -3.68
C TRP A 149 1.48 -13.65 -3.31
N LEU A 150 1.32 -12.55 -2.57
CA LEU A 150 2.44 -11.73 -2.10
C LEU A 150 3.38 -12.53 -1.21
N ARG A 151 2.84 -13.34 -0.29
CA ARG A 151 3.63 -14.27 0.53
C ARG A 151 4.39 -15.25 -0.34
N TRP A 152 3.80 -15.82 -1.38
CA TRP A 152 4.50 -16.73 -2.28
C TRP A 152 5.66 -16.03 -3.02
N VAL A 153 5.39 -14.87 -3.63
CA VAL A 153 6.40 -14.06 -4.33
C VAL A 153 7.56 -13.67 -3.40
N MET A 154 7.27 -13.38 -2.13
CA MET A 154 8.27 -12.91 -1.17
C MET A 154 8.86 -14.01 -0.26
N LYS A 155 8.22 -15.19 -0.15
CA LYS A 155 8.71 -16.37 0.61
C LYS A 155 9.79 -17.17 -0.10
N GLY A 156 9.98 -17.05 -1.42
CA GLY A 156 11.02 -17.76 -2.20
C GLY A 156 12.48 -17.41 -1.82
N GLN A 157 12.74 -17.08 -0.55
CA GLN A 157 13.92 -16.41 -0.01
C GLN A 157 14.21 -16.81 1.46
N ARG A 158 13.40 -17.67 2.11
CA ARG A 158 13.59 -18.05 3.52
C ARG A 158 14.49 -19.27 3.74
N ASP A 159 14.95 -19.95 2.69
CA ASP A 159 15.55 -21.28 2.84
C ASP A 159 17.09 -21.36 2.82
N TYR A 160 17.84 -20.24 2.87
CA TYR A 160 19.31 -20.29 2.69
C TYR A 160 20.18 -19.71 3.81
N THR A 161 19.62 -19.13 4.88
CA THR A 161 20.43 -18.50 5.94
C THR A 161 20.42 -19.23 7.29
N ASP A 162 19.62 -20.29 7.45
CA ASP A 162 19.55 -21.04 8.71
C ASP A 162 20.49 -22.28 8.73
N TYR A 163 21.42 -22.38 7.77
CA TYR A 163 22.41 -23.48 7.68
C TYR A 163 23.86 -23.01 7.48
N ALA A 164 24.20 -21.79 7.87
CA ALA A 164 25.58 -21.27 7.80
C ALA A 164 26.08 -20.81 9.17
#